data_AF-A0A7Y3GIR1-F1
#
_entry.id   AF-A0A7Y3GIR1-F1
#
_cell.length_a   1.000
_cell.length_b   1.000
_cell.length_c   1.000
_cell.angle_alpha   90.00
_cell.angle_beta   90.00
_cell.angle_gamma   90.00
#
_symmetry.space_group_name_H-M   'P 1'
#
loop_
_entity.id
_entity.type
_entity.pdbx_description
1 polymer ?
#
loop_
_entity_poly.entity_id
_entity_poly.type
_entity_poly.pdbx_seq_one_letter_code
_entity_poly.pdbx_strand_id
1 'polypeptide(L)'
;MKVLVSDVLGEIGIKMFQEEPGIEVDVNTGLEPAELKSIIGAYDALVIRSATKVTEEIIEAAKRLKVIGRAGIGLDNVDIPAATKRGVVVMN
;
A
#
# COMPACT_ATOMS: atom_id res chain seq x y z
N MET A 1 -11.96 2.97 6.55
CA MET A 1 -10.53 3.08 6.21
C MET A 1 -10.39 3.07 4.70
N LYS A 2 -9.46 3.85 4.15
CA LYS A 2 -9.22 3.91 2.71
C LYS A 2 -7.99 3.07 2.36
N VAL A 3 -8.15 2.09 1.48
CA VAL A 3 -7.13 1.12 1.08
C VAL A 3 -6.79 1.35 -0.39
N LEU A 4 -5.50 1.54 -0.70
CA LEU A 4 -5.01 1.58 -2.08
C LEU A 4 -4.47 0.20 -2.46
N VAL A 5 -4.93 -0.36 -3.57
CA VAL A 5 -4.30 -1.50 -4.25
C VAL A 5 -3.55 -0.94 -5.47
N SER A 6 -2.22 -0.85 -5.39
CA SER A 6 -1.40 -0.19 -6.41
C SER A 6 -0.75 -1.13 -7.42
N ASP A 7 -0.87 -2.44 -7.19
CA ASP A 7 -0.39 -3.48 -8.10
C ASP A 7 -1.55 -4.38 -8.55
N VAL A 8 -1.34 -5.10 -9.66
CA VAL A 8 -2.29 -6.11 -10.11
C VAL A 8 -2.39 -7.24 -9.09
N LEU A 9 -3.57 -7.38 -8.50
CA LEU A 9 -3.95 -8.44 -7.58
C LEU A 9 -5.04 -9.32 -8.22
N GLY A 10 -5.17 -10.57 -7.78
CA GLY A 10 -6.28 -11.41 -8.22
C GLY A 10 -7.63 -10.85 -7.74
N GLU A 11 -8.67 -11.01 -8.57
CA GLU A 11 -10.01 -10.47 -8.32
C GLU A 11 -10.58 -10.86 -6.95
N ILE A 12 -10.32 -12.10 -6.51
CA ILE A 12 -10.76 -12.61 -5.20
C ILE A 12 -10.17 -11.77 -4.06
N GLY A 13 -8.89 -11.42 -4.14
CA GLY A 13 -8.24 -10.61 -3.10
C GLY A 13 -8.80 -9.19 -3.05
N ILE A 14 -9.11 -8.59 -4.21
CA ILE A 14 -9.75 -7.27 -4.29
C ILE A 14 -11.16 -7.32 -3.68
N LYS A 15 -11.94 -8.36 -4.02
CA LYS A 15 -13.31 -8.53 -3.50
C LYS A 15 -13.34 -8.66 -1.98
N MET A 16 -12.40 -9.38 -1.37
CA MET A 16 -12.33 -9.50 0.08
C MET A 16 -12.25 -8.13 0.77
N PHE A 17 -11.49 -7.18 0.23
CA PHE A 17 -11.45 -5.83 0.77
C PHE A 17 -12.75 -5.04 0.49
N GLN A 18 -13.37 -5.23 -0.68
CA GLN A 18 -14.59 -4.51 -1.07
C GLN A 18 -15.82 -4.96 -0.29
N GLU A 19 -15.85 -6.23 0.13
CA GLU A 19 -16.96 -6.83 0.89
C GLU A 19 -16.85 -6.54 2.40
N GLU A 20 -15.69 -6.06 2.88
CA GLU A 20 -15.47 -5.75 4.29
C GLU A 20 -16.11 -4.39 4.68
N PRO A 21 -17.07 -4.37 5.63
CA PRO A 21 -17.72 -3.14 6.05
C PRO A 21 -16.75 -2.10 6.60
N GLY A 22 -16.86 -0.87 6.10
CA GLY A 22 -16.01 0.24 6.54
C GLY A 22 -14.65 0.29 5.86
N ILE A 23 -14.39 -0.56 4.86
CA ILE A 23 -13.26 -0.43 3.94
C ILE A 23 -13.72 0.23 2.63
N GLU A 24 -13.05 1.31 2.25
CA GLU A 24 -13.15 1.92 0.92
C GLU A 24 -11.92 1.49 0.12
N VAL A 25 -12.12 0.71 -0.94
CA VAL A 25 -11.03 0.17 -1.77
C VAL A 25 -10.89 1.00 -3.03
N ASP A 26 -9.69 1.52 -3.24
CA ASP A 26 -9.26 2.14 -4.50
C ASP A 26 -8.27 1.21 -5.19
N VAL A 27 -8.60 0.77 -6.40
CA VAL A 27 -7.71 -0.04 -7.24
C VAL A 27 -7.16 0.86 -8.33
N ASN A 28 -5.93 1.30 -8.13
CA ASN A 28 -5.25 2.21 -9.05
C ASN A 28 -3.83 1.72 -9.30
N THR A 29 -3.69 0.91 -10.34
CA THR A 29 -2.47 0.16 -10.63
C THR A 29 -1.60 0.84 -11.68
N GLY A 30 -0.29 0.58 -11.64
CA GLY A 30 0.64 1.14 -12.64
C GLY A 30 1.02 2.59 -12.39
N LEU A 31 0.80 3.07 -11.17
CA LEU A 31 1.21 4.40 -10.73
C LEU A 31 2.72 4.54 -10.77
N GLU A 32 3.19 5.61 -11.40
CA GLU A 32 4.58 6.03 -11.28
C GLU A 32 4.88 6.49 -9.84
N PRO A 33 6.14 6.41 -9.36
CA PRO A 33 6.48 6.78 -7.99
C PRO A 33 6.02 8.19 -7.59
N ALA A 34 6.09 9.15 -8.51
CA ALA A 34 5.63 10.52 -8.28
C ALA A 34 4.11 10.61 -8.10
N GLU A 35 3.34 9.83 -8.88
CA GLU A 35 1.88 9.78 -8.78
C GLU A 35 1.46 9.14 -7.46
N LEU A 36 2.07 7.99 -7.10
CA LEU A 36 1.85 7.35 -5.81
C LEU A 36 2.14 8.32 -4.66
N LYS A 37 3.29 9.00 -4.68
CA LYS A 37 3.69 9.98 -3.66
C LYS A 37 2.64 11.09 -3.50
N SER A 38 2.04 11.54 -4.60
CA SER A 38 1.06 12.63 -4.58
C SER A 38 -0.27 12.25 -3.92
N ILE A 39 -0.68 10.98 -4.01
CA ILE A 39 -1.98 10.51 -3.51
C ILE A 39 -1.89 9.76 -2.18
N ILE A 40 -0.75 9.15 -1.86
CA ILE A 40 -0.63 8.17 -0.76
C ILE A 40 -0.98 8.74 0.61
N GLY A 41 -0.85 10.07 0.80
CA GLY A 41 -1.22 10.76 2.04
C GLY A 41 -2.70 10.62 2.43
N ALA A 42 -3.58 10.25 1.50
CA ALA A 42 -5.02 10.06 1.75
C ALA A 42 -5.39 8.66 2.25
N TYR A 43 -4.48 7.69 2.20
CA TYR A 43 -4.77 6.28 2.45
C TYR A 43 -4.34 5.82 3.84
N ASP A 44 -5.11 4.91 4.41
CA ASP A 44 -4.82 4.27 5.70
C ASP A 44 -4.03 2.96 5.50
N ALA A 45 -4.15 2.32 4.34
CA ALA A 45 -3.43 1.09 3.99
C ALA A 45 -3.00 1.08 2.52
N LEU A 46 -1.91 0.38 2.24
CA LEU A 46 -1.38 0.15 0.90
C LEU A 46 -1.19 -1.35 0.67
N VAL A 47 -1.75 -1.86 -0.42
CA VAL A 47 -1.60 -3.24 -0.87
C VAL A 47 -0.79 -3.24 -2.16
N ILE A 48 0.35 -3.91 -2.13
CA ILE A 48 1.29 -4.01 -3.25
C ILE A 48 1.58 -5.46 -3.61
N ARG A 49 2.29 -5.65 -4.71
CA ARG A 49 2.92 -6.92 -5.08
C ARG A 49 4.41 -6.65 -5.32
N SER A 50 4.92 -6.87 -6.54
CA SER A 50 6.33 -6.72 -6.88
C SER A 50 6.65 -5.45 -7.65
N ALA A 51 5.66 -4.75 -8.20
CA ALA A 51 5.87 -3.63 -9.11
C ALA A 51 6.08 -2.32 -8.36
N THR A 52 5.13 -1.97 -7.46
CA THR A 52 5.25 -0.77 -6.63
C THR A 52 6.47 -0.88 -5.71
N LYS A 53 7.30 0.16 -5.69
CA LYS A 53 8.41 0.31 -4.72
C LYS A 53 8.02 1.33 -3.66
N VAL A 54 7.97 0.89 -2.41
CA VAL A 54 7.60 1.71 -1.26
C VAL A 54 8.88 2.16 -0.55
N THR A 55 9.45 3.26 -1.06
CA THR A 55 10.68 3.88 -0.54
C THR A 55 10.38 4.75 0.68
N GLU A 56 11.42 5.19 1.41
CA GLU A 56 11.30 6.17 2.50
C GLU A 56 10.50 7.40 2.08
N GLU A 57 10.75 7.97 0.89
CA GLU A 57 10.02 9.14 0.38
C GLU A 57 8.51 8.92 0.24
N ILE A 58 8.08 7.72 -0.18
CA ILE A 58 6.66 7.37 -0.27
C ILE A 58 6.07 7.27 1.14
N ILE A 59 6.79 6.63 2.06
CA ILE A 59 6.37 6.44 3.45
C ILE A 59 6.26 7.78 4.18
N GLU A 60 7.16 8.73 3.92
CA GLU A 60 7.10 10.09 4.47
C GLU A 60 5.88 10.87 3.96
N ALA A 61 5.55 10.73 2.67
CA ALA A 61 4.36 11.36 2.09
C ALA A 61 3.03 10.75 2.60
N ALA A 62 3.07 9.51 3.07
CA ALA A 62 1.90 8.70 3.44
C ALA A 62 1.31 9.06 4.82
N LYS A 63 0.88 10.31 5.02
CA LYS A 63 0.53 10.90 6.34
C LYS A 63 -0.39 10.04 7.24
N ARG A 64 -1.30 9.26 6.65
CA ARG A 64 -2.30 8.43 7.36
C ARG A 64 -2.00 6.94 7.36
N LEU A 65 -0.97 6.50 6.64
CA LEU A 65 -0.70 5.09 6.39
C LEU A 65 -0.35 4.37 7.70
N LYS A 66 -1.01 3.24 7.93
CA LYS A 66 -0.85 2.41 9.13
C LYS A 66 -0.27 1.04 8.81
N VAL A 67 -0.54 0.54 7.60
CA VAL A 67 -0.13 -0.80 7.18
C VAL A 67 0.20 -0.86 5.70
N ILE A 68 1.23 -1.63 5.37
CA ILE A 68 1.60 -2.04 4.03
C ILE A 68 1.51 -3.56 3.97
N GLY A 69 0.60 -4.07 3.13
CA GLY A 69 0.48 -5.50 2.83
C GLY A 69 1.08 -5.80 1.46
N ARG A 70 2.02 -6.74 1.38
CA ARG A 70 2.56 -7.21 0.10
C ARG A 70 2.04 -8.60 -0.21
N ALA A 71 1.40 -8.78 -1.36
CA ALA A 71 1.06 -10.12 -1.85
C ALA A 71 2.30 -10.83 -2.41
N GLY A 72 3.04 -11.57 -1.57
CA GLY A 72 4.22 -12.34 -2.01
C GLY A 72 5.10 -12.80 -0.86
N ILE A 73 6.21 -13.48 -1.16
CA ILE A 73 7.07 -14.07 -0.12
C ILE A 73 8.05 -13.05 0.49
N GLY A 74 8.65 -12.19 -0.33
CA GLY A 74 9.65 -11.22 0.11
C GLY A 74 9.08 -9.83 0.38
N LEU A 75 9.89 -8.96 0.97
CA LEU A 75 9.57 -7.55 1.24
C LEU A 75 10.61 -6.59 0.63
N ASP A 76 11.33 -7.04 -0.40
CA ASP A 76 12.51 -6.37 -0.99
C ASP A 76 12.20 -5.00 -1.63
N ASN A 77 10.93 -4.72 -1.92
CA ASN A 77 10.44 -3.47 -2.49
C ASN A 77 9.81 -2.53 -1.45
N VAL A 78 9.99 -2.81 -0.15
CA VAL A 78 9.52 -1.97 0.95
C VAL A 78 10.70 -1.57 1.83
N ASP A 79 10.82 -0.27 2.10
CA ASP A 79 11.76 0.24 3.09
C ASP A 79 11.25 -0.03 4.51
N ILE A 80 11.54 -1.23 5.01
CA ILE A 80 11.10 -1.67 6.35
C ILE A 80 11.65 -0.76 7.46
N PRO A 81 12.93 -0.31 7.46
CA PRO A 81 13.42 0.64 8.45
C PRO A 81 12.60 1.95 8.49
N ALA A 82 12.32 2.55 7.32
CA ALA A 82 11.50 3.76 7.25
C ALA A 82 10.06 3.52 7.73
N ALA A 83 9.44 2.40 7.34
CA ALA A 83 8.11 2.02 7.79
C ALA A 83 8.05 1.85 9.31
N THR A 84 9.03 1.14 9.88
CA THR A 84 9.16 0.91 11.32
C THR A 84 9.30 2.22 12.09
N LYS A 85 10.17 3.13 11.62
CA LYS A 85 10.38 4.46 12.22
C LYS A 85 9.09 5.31 12.23
N ARG A 86 8.24 5.15 11.22
CA ARG A 86 6.93 5.82 11.11
C ARG A 86 5.79 5.08 11.83
N GLY A 87 6.05 3.91 12.42
CA GLY A 87 5.02 3.08 13.06
C GLY A 87 4.06 2.43 12.05
N VAL A 88 4.48 2.26 10.80
CA VAL A 88 3.73 1.56 9.76
C VAL A 88 4.08 0.08 9.81
N VAL A 89 3.07 -0.76 9.99
CA VAL A 89 3.24 -2.22 10.01
C VAL A 89 3.44 -2.72 8.58
N VAL A 90 4.39 -3.63 8.38
CA VAL A 90 4.62 -4.29 7.09
C VAL A 90 4.34 -5.77 7.24
N MET A 91 3.56 -6.34 6.31
CA MET A 91 3.21 -7.76 6.26
C MET A 91 3.27 -8.31 4.83
N ASN A 92 3.50 -9.62 4.71
CA ASN A 92 3.60 -10.37 3.46
C ASN A 92 2.68 -11.60 3.42
#